data_AF-A0A1Y0V0G3-F1
#
_entry.id   AF-A0A1Y0V0G3-F1
#
_cell.length_a   1.000
_cell.length_b   1.000
_cell.length_c   1.000
_cell.angle_alpha   90.00
_cell.angle_beta   90.00
_cell.angle_gamma   90.00
#
_symmetry.space_group_name_H-M   'P 1'
#
loop_
_entity.id
_entity.type
_entity.pdbx_description
1 polymer ?
#
loop_
_entity_poly.entity_id
_entity_poly.type
_entity_poly.pdbx_seq_one_letter_code
_entity_poly.pdbx_strand_id
1 'polypeptide(L)'
;MGICNQLHVSLFAGLTGRLFLGGMGGIFVASLVSGTVLYGRFMKRLPFGSVRRDRAARLTWLDLHNLLGMATLMWATVVGFTGLVNELQTPLFGLWRITDVRQTLKPYANLPVPSQDHLSSVQAAFDTAAKAAPGNEVTGLSFPGSSFGSPVHYVLWTRGSTPLRARLFTPVLVDARTGELTGAYPMPWYLRFLEISRPLHFGDYGGMPLRILWALLDVVVIGVLVSGLVLWAGKRKITTDGRLRALGYELDRADEMPALAGGGR
;
A
#
# COMPACT_ATOMS: atom_id res chain seq x y z
N MET A 1 8.28 -2.17 -16.00
CA MET A 1 7.10 -1.64 -15.27
C MET A 1 6.25 -0.86 -16.26
N GLY A 2 4.92 -0.97 -16.20
CA GLY A 2 4.03 -0.22 -17.09
C GLY A 2 3.88 1.26 -16.71
N ILE A 3 3.44 2.09 -17.67
CA ILE A 3 3.25 3.55 -17.54
C ILE A 3 2.33 3.89 -16.36
N CYS A 4 1.16 3.24 -16.28
CA CYS A 4 0.19 3.50 -15.20
C CYS A 4 0.77 3.22 -13.81
N ASN A 5 1.58 2.16 -13.68
CA ASN A 5 2.23 1.84 -12.41
C ASN A 5 3.26 2.90 -12.02
N GLN A 6 4.08 3.39 -12.98
CA GLN A 6 5.07 4.43 -12.67
C GLN A 6 4.42 5.76 -12.28
N LEU A 7 3.33 6.13 -12.94
CA LEU A 7 2.52 7.28 -12.55
C LEU A 7 1.98 7.08 -11.12
N HIS A 8 1.34 5.94 -10.86
CA HIS A 8 0.69 5.64 -9.59
C HIS A 8 1.66 5.60 -8.39
N VAL A 9 2.85 5.02 -8.56
CA VAL A 9 3.78 4.82 -7.43
C VAL A 9 4.86 5.89 -7.33
N SER A 10 5.08 6.71 -8.36
CA SER A 10 6.22 7.63 -8.34
C SER A 10 6.04 8.91 -9.13
N LEU A 11 4.92 9.09 -9.84
CA LEU A 11 4.70 10.25 -10.71
C LEU A 11 5.86 10.50 -11.70
N PHE A 12 6.59 9.46 -12.09
CA PHE A 12 7.86 9.54 -12.85
C PHE A 12 8.99 10.33 -12.17
N ALA A 13 8.86 10.68 -10.89
CA ALA A 13 9.82 11.48 -10.11
C ALA A 13 10.65 10.64 -9.13
N GLY A 14 10.76 9.33 -9.36
CA GLY A 14 11.60 8.43 -8.56
C GLY A 14 11.23 8.41 -7.08
N LEU A 15 12.24 8.54 -6.20
CA LEU A 15 12.03 8.56 -4.74
C LEU A 15 11.25 9.78 -4.28
N THR A 16 11.48 10.96 -4.89
CA THR A 16 10.77 12.18 -4.51
C THR A 16 9.28 12.04 -4.73
N GLY A 17 8.86 11.48 -5.88
CA GLY A 17 7.45 11.23 -6.16
C GLY A 17 6.83 10.18 -5.23
N ARG A 18 7.57 9.12 -4.88
CA ARG A 18 7.14 8.13 -3.86
C ARG A 18 6.87 8.78 -2.51
N LEU A 19 7.82 9.57 -2.01
CA LEU A 19 7.68 10.24 -0.71
C LEU A 19 6.57 11.29 -0.73
N PHE A 20 6.38 12.00 -1.85
CA PHE A 20 5.26 12.91 -2.03
C PHE A 20 3.91 12.16 -1.95
N LEU A 21 3.76 11.06 -2.68
CA LEU A 21 2.57 10.22 -2.63
C LEU A 21 2.36 9.61 -1.23
N GLY A 22 3.43 9.25 -0.54
CA GLY A 22 3.39 8.84 0.87
C GLY A 22 2.80 9.95 1.75
N GLY A 23 3.29 11.19 1.61
CA GLY A 23 2.73 12.35 2.30
C GLY A 23 1.24 12.56 2.00
N MET A 24 0.84 12.45 0.73
CA MET A 24 -0.57 12.51 0.32
C MET A 24 -1.40 11.37 0.91
N GLY A 25 -0.85 10.16 0.99
CA GLY A 25 -1.46 9.02 1.68
C GLY A 25 -1.66 9.28 3.17
N GLY A 26 -0.70 9.94 3.83
CA GLY A 26 -0.84 10.39 5.21
C GLY A 26 -1.98 11.41 5.39
N ILE A 27 -2.09 12.39 4.49
CA ILE A 27 -3.20 13.34 4.48
C ILE A 27 -4.53 12.63 4.24
N PHE A 28 -4.56 11.67 3.32
CA PHE A 28 -5.75 10.86 3.05
C PHE A 28 -6.21 10.10 4.30
N VAL A 29 -5.30 9.40 4.99
CA VAL A 29 -5.62 8.70 6.26
C VAL A 29 -6.13 9.69 7.32
N ALA A 30 -5.48 10.85 7.48
CA ALA A 30 -5.94 11.89 8.40
C ALA A 30 -7.35 12.41 8.03
N SER A 31 -7.65 12.51 6.74
CA SER A 31 -8.98 12.89 6.25
C SER A 31 -10.05 11.86 6.58
N LEU A 32 -9.73 10.56 6.56
CA LEU A 32 -10.65 9.48 6.97
C LEU A 32 -10.95 9.55 8.47
N VAL A 33 -9.93 9.80 9.29
CA VAL A 33 -10.11 10.01 10.74
C VAL A 33 -11.02 11.21 10.99
N SER A 34 -10.77 12.33 10.30
CA SER A 34 -11.63 13.51 10.38
C SER A 34 -13.06 13.20 9.94
N GLY A 35 -13.24 12.54 8.80
CA GLY A 35 -14.54 12.13 8.26
C GLY A 35 -15.34 11.27 9.22
N THR A 36 -14.68 10.37 9.96
CA THR A 36 -15.32 9.54 11.00
C THR A 36 -15.90 10.38 12.13
N VAL A 37 -15.14 11.37 12.61
CA VAL A 37 -15.60 12.30 13.65
C VAL A 37 -16.78 13.15 13.15
N LEU A 38 -16.72 13.64 11.90
CA LEU A 38 -17.80 14.42 11.30
C LEU A 38 -19.07 13.56 11.09
N TYR A 39 -18.91 12.33 10.61
CA TYR A 39 -20.01 11.39 10.41
C TYR A 39 -20.77 11.17 11.72
N GLY A 40 -20.06 10.89 12.81
CA GLY A 40 -20.65 10.71 14.14
C GLY A 40 -21.45 11.93 14.61
N ARG A 41 -21.02 13.15 14.25
CA ARG A 41 -21.74 14.39 14.60
C ARG A 41 -22.98 14.61 13.73
N PHE A 42 -22.90 14.38 12.42
CA PHE A 42 -24.01 14.65 11.50
C PHE A 42 -25.08 13.56 11.50
N MET A 43 -24.69 12.29 11.66
CA MET A 43 -25.59 11.15 11.56
C MET A 43 -26.17 10.72 12.91
N LYS A 44 -25.82 11.39 14.02
CA LYS A 44 -26.31 11.04 15.38
C LYS A 44 -27.84 10.99 15.50
N ARG A 45 -28.56 11.74 14.67
CA ARG A 45 -30.03 11.87 14.71
C ARG A 45 -30.74 11.07 13.62
N LEU A 46 -29.99 10.28 12.84
CA LEU A 46 -30.49 9.57 11.69
C LEU A 46 -30.20 8.07 11.87
N PRO A 47 -31.14 7.17 11.53
CA PRO A 47 -30.83 5.75 11.47
C PRO A 47 -29.77 5.51 10.39
N PHE A 48 -28.86 4.56 10.65
CA PHE A 48 -27.83 4.16 9.69
C PHE A 48 -28.49 3.75 8.36
N GLY A 49 -27.92 4.18 7.23
CA GLY A 49 -28.45 3.86 5.91
C GLY A 49 -29.60 4.76 5.42
N SER A 50 -30.00 5.78 6.18
CA SER A 50 -31.00 6.75 5.70
C SER A 50 -30.46 7.61 4.57
N VAL A 51 -31.20 7.65 3.46
CA VAL A 51 -30.93 8.53 2.31
C VAL A 51 -32.19 9.32 2.03
N ARG A 52 -32.15 10.64 2.27
CA ARG A 52 -33.30 11.52 2.07
C ARG A 52 -33.42 11.88 0.59
N ARG A 53 -34.37 11.23 -0.11
CA ARG A 53 -34.66 11.46 -1.53
C ARG A 53 -35.80 12.47 -1.78
N ASP A 54 -36.52 12.82 -0.72
CA ASP A 54 -37.64 13.77 -0.68
C ASP A 54 -37.18 15.25 -0.61
N ARG A 55 -35.87 15.49 -0.60
CA ARG A 55 -35.26 16.81 -0.38
C ARG A 55 -34.39 17.23 -1.56
N ALA A 56 -33.84 18.45 -1.49
CA ALA A 56 -32.93 18.99 -2.49
C ALA A 56 -31.83 17.98 -2.83
N ALA A 57 -31.53 17.81 -4.13
CA ALA A 57 -30.59 16.80 -4.64
C ALA A 57 -29.25 16.80 -3.90
N ARG A 58 -28.75 17.98 -3.50
CA ARG A 58 -27.52 18.13 -2.71
C ARG A 58 -27.55 17.37 -1.37
N LEU A 59 -28.69 17.34 -0.69
CA LEU A 59 -28.85 16.61 0.57
C LEU A 59 -28.77 15.10 0.32
N THR A 60 -29.41 14.62 -0.75
CA THR A 60 -29.32 13.21 -1.17
C THR A 60 -27.88 12.81 -1.51
N TRP A 61 -27.14 13.68 -2.23
CA TRP A 61 -25.72 13.48 -2.52
C TRP A 61 -24.85 13.43 -1.26
N LEU A 62 -25.12 14.31 -0.29
CA LEU A 62 -24.43 14.31 1.00
C LEU A 62 -24.71 13.03 1.79
N ASP A 63 -25.96 12.60 1.84
CA ASP A 63 -26.36 11.36 2.53
C ASP A 63 -25.71 10.13 1.88
N LEU A 64 -25.67 10.08 0.54
CA LEU A 64 -25.00 9.01 -0.20
C LEU A 64 -23.48 9.01 0.02
N HIS A 65 -22.83 10.18 -0.01
CA HIS A 65 -21.40 10.32 0.30
C HIS A 65 -21.08 9.79 1.71
N ASN A 66 -21.88 10.19 2.71
CA ASN A 66 -21.71 9.75 4.09
C ASN A 66 -21.93 8.24 4.23
N LEU A 67 -22.96 7.68 3.60
CA LEU A 67 -23.28 6.26 3.65
C LEU A 67 -22.17 5.41 3.01
N LEU A 68 -21.80 5.72 1.77
CA LEU A 68 -20.77 4.98 1.05
C LEU A 68 -19.40 5.14 1.71
N GLY A 69 -19.04 6.37 2.12
CA GLY A 69 -17.79 6.65 2.82
C GLY A 69 -17.68 5.84 4.10
N MET A 70 -18.72 5.80 4.93
CA MET A 70 -18.74 5.03 6.16
C MET A 70 -18.73 3.51 5.89
N ALA A 71 -19.48 3.04 4.89
CA ALA A 71 -19.49 1.63 4.49
C ALA A 71 -18.11 1.14 4.03
N THR A 72 -17.33 2.01 3.39
CA THR A 72 -15.96 1.70 2.93
C THR A 72 -14.86 2.11 3.90
N LEU A 73 -15.17 2.76 5.03
CA LEU A 73 -14.18 3.44 5.87
C LEU A 73 -13.05 2.52 6.32
N MET A 74 -13.38 1.33 6.84
CA MET A 74 -12.39 0.38 7.33
C MET A 74 -11.44 -0.04 6.20
N TRP A 75 -12.00 -0.38 5.05
CA TRP A 75 -11.22 -0.77 3.88
C TRP A 75 -10.34 0.38 3.38
N ALA A 76 -10.90 1.58 3.21
CA ALA A 76 -10.16 2.76 2.78
C ALA A 76 -9.03 3.13 3.76
N THR A 77 -9.25 2.94 5.06
CA THR A 77 -8.23 3.15 6.09
C THR A 77 -7.10 2.14 5.96
N VAL A 78 -7.42 0.85 5.80
CA VAL A 78 -6.41 -0.21 5.59
C VAL A 78 -5.62 0.07 4.32
N VAL A 79 -6.27 0.27 3.18
CA VAL A 79 -5.60 0.49 1.90
C VAL A 79 -4.78 1.78 1.91
N GLY A 80 -5.33 2.88 2.44
CA GLY A 80 -4.63 4.16 2.57
C GLY A 80 -3.40 4.09 3.47
N PHE A 81 -3.53 3.48 4.65
CA PHE A 81 -2.42 3.32 5.59
C PHE A 81 -1.34 2.38 5.06
N THR A 82 -1.74 1.24 4.50
CA THR A 82 -0.77 0.29 3.91
C THR A 82 -0.10 0.83 2.65
N GLY A 83 -0.77 1.70 1.89
CA GLY A 83 -0.17 2.46 0.78
C GLY A 83 0.89 3.43 1.27
N LEU A 84 0.59 4.22 2.31
CA LEU A 84 1.56 5.09 2.99
C LEU A 84 2.81 4.31 3.44
N VAL A 85 2.63 3.14 4.06
CA VAL A 85 3.74 2.28 4.50
C VAL A 85 4.55 1.77 3.30
N ASN A 86 3.89 1.41 2.20
CA ASN A 86 4.55 0.89 1.00
C ASN A 86 5.47 1.91 0.31
N GLU A 87 5.17 3.21 0.42
CA GLU A 87 6.04 4.28 -0.09
C GLU A 87 7.39 4.38 0.67
N LEU A 88 7.43 3.88 1.91
CA LEU A 88 8.66 3.82 2.71
C LEU A 88 9.55 2.62 2.35
N GLN A 89 9.18 1.78 1.37
CA GLN A 89 9.95 0.58 1.02
C GLN A 89 11.41 0.89 0.67
N THR A 90 11.65 1.88 -0.18
CA THR A 90 12.99 2.18 -0.70
C THR A 90 13.91 2.64 0.43
N PRO A 91 13.55 3.62 1.27
CA PRO A 91 14.40 4.01 2.38
C PRO A 91 14.55 2.90 3.44
N LEU A 92 13.50 2.12 3.75
CA LEU A 92 13.60 1.06 4.76
C LEU A 92 14.49 -0.10 4.33
N PHE A 93 14.38 -0.58 3.08
CA PHE A 93 15.31 -1.57 2.54
C PHE A 93 16.72 -1.00 2.38
N GLY A 94 16.83 0.29 2.04
CA GLY A 94 18.10 1.00 2.01
C GLY A 94 18.80 1.00 3.38
N LEU A 95 18.06 1.30 4.45
CA LEU A 95 18.52 1.27 5.83
C LEU A 95 18.99 -0.14 6.21
N TRP A 96 18.12 -1.14 6.06
CA TRP A 96 18.45 -2.54 6.34
C TRP A 96 19.72 -3.02 5.63
N ARG A 97 19.91 -2.62 4.37
CA ARG A 97 21.10 -2.97 3.59
C ARG A 97 22.37 -2.39 4.20
N ILE A 98 22.33 -1.15 4.70
CA ILE A 98 23.54 -0.49 5.25
C ILE A 98 23.81 -0.85 6.71
N THR A 99 22.79 -1.25 7.47
CA THR A 99 22.91 -1.67 8.87
C THR A 99 23.13 -3.18 8.96
N ASP A 100 22.06 -3.95 8.78
CA ASP A 100 22.02 -5.38 9.10
C ASP A 100 22.84 -6.19 8.10
N VAL A 101 22.61 -6.01 6.79
CA VAL A 101 23.28 -6.82 5.76
C VAL A 101 24.79 -6.57 5.77
N ARG A 102 25.22 -5.30 5.75
CA ARG A 102 26.64 -4.96 5.79
C ARG A 102 27.31 -5.45 7.07
N GLN A 103 26.66 -5.32 8.23
CA GLN A 103 27.23 -5.77 9.50
C GLN A 103 27.38 -7.30 9.54
N THR A 104 26.37 -8.04 9.07
CA THR A 104 26.43 -9.51 9.00
C THR A 104 27.52 -10.01 8.06
N LEU A 105 27.74 -9.33 6.92
CA LEU A 105 28.73 -9.75 5.93
C LEU A 105 30.15 -9.24 6.23
N LYS A 106 30.31 -8.24 7.10
CA LYS A 106 31.60 -7.61 7.44
C LYS A 106 32.71 -8.61 7.80
N PRO A 107 32.47 -9.67 8.61
CA PRO A 107 33.52 -10.64 8.95
C PRO A 107 34.07 -11.42 7.74
N TYR A 108 33.28 -11.53 6.68
CA TYR A 108 33.59 -12.37 5.52
C TYR A 108 34.07 -11.58 4.30
N ALA A 109 34.02 -10.24 4.34
CA ALA A 109 34.21 -9.39 3.17
C ALA A 109 35.59 -9.53 2.49
N ASN A 110 36.62 -9.88 3.26
CA ASN A 110 38.01 -10.01 2.77
C ASN A 110 38.45 -11.47 2.60
N LEU A 111 37.55 -12.44 2.77
CA LEU A 111 37.89 -13.84 2.59
C LEU A 111 37.93 -14.19 1.10
N PRO A 112 38.87 -15.06 0.67
CA PRO A 112 38.95 -15.48 -0.72
C PRO A 112 37.74 -16.34 -1.10
N VAL A 113 37.21 -16.10 -2.31
CA VAL A 113 36.16 -16.94 -2.87
C VAL A 113 36.70 -18.37 -3.05
N PRO A 114 36.04 -19.40 -2.51
CA PRO A 114 36.46 -20.79 -2.71
C PRO A 114 36.49 -21.15 -4.21
N SER A 115 37.48 -21.94 -4.61
CA SER A 115 37.53 -22.51 -5.96
C SER A 115 36.45 -23.58 -6.12
N GLN A 116 36.01 -23.80 -7.36
CA GLN A 116 34.85 -24.66 -7.68
C GLN A 116 35.01 -26.11 -7.21
N ASP A 117 36.23 -26.63 -7.18
CA ASP A 117 36.63 -27.96 -6.68
C ASP A 117 36.49 -28.11 -5.16
N HIS A 118 36.47 -27.00 -4.42
CA HIS A 118 36.30 -26.98 -2.96
C HIS A 118 34.88 -26.63 -2.53
N LEU A 119 33.93 -26.59 -3.46
CA LEU A 119 32.53 -26.32 -3.15
C LEU A 119 31.81 -27.57 -2.66
N SER A 120 31.08 -27.45 -1.56
CA SER A 120 30.18 -28.48 -1.07
C SER A 120 28.96 -28.63 -1.99
N SER A 121 28.25 -29.73 -1.84
CA SER A 121 27.02 -30.01 -2.58
C SER A 121 25.99 -28.89 -2.41
N VAL A 122 25.50 -28.38 -3.54
CA VAL A 122 24.39 -27.42 -3.59
C VAL A 122 23.13 -28.04 -2.97
N GLN A 123 22.85 -29.31 -3.24
CA GLN A 123 21.68 -29.99 -2.66
C GLN A 123 21.78 -30.05 -1.13
N ALA A 124 22.96 -30.36 -0.59
CA ALA A 124 23.16 -30.36 0.86
C ALA A 124 22.92 -28.97 1.46
N ALA A 125 23.32 -27.90 0.76
CA ALA A 125 23.06 -26.53 1.19
C ALA A 125 21.56 -26.18 1.18
N PHE A 126 20.80 -26.67 0.19
CA PHE A 126 19.34 -26.57 0.15
C PHE A 126 18.69 -27.28 1.35
N ASP A 127 19.14 -28.49 1.66
CA ASP A 127 18.63 -29.27 2.80
C ASP A 127 18.96 -28.58 4.14
N THR A 128 20.16 -28.03 4.28
CA THR A 128 20.57 -27.22 5.44
C THR A 128 19.67 -25.99 5.59
N ALA A 129 19.41 -25.26 4.50
CA ALA A 129 18.56 -24.07 4.54
C ALA A 129 17.08 -24.39 4.85
N ALA A 130 16.55 -25.48 4.29
CA ALA A 130 15.20 -25.93 4.57
C ALA A 130 15.01 -26.28 6.06
N LYS A 131 16.02 -26.90 6.69
CA LYS A 131 16.04 -27.16 8.13
C LYS A 131 16.16 -25.88 8.96
N ALA A 132 16.93 -24.90 8.50
CA ALA A 132 17.16 -23.65 9.23
C ALA A 132 15.96 -22.69 9.21
N ALA A 133 15.06 -22.81 8.23
CA ALA A 133 13.89 -21.94 8.07
C ALA A 133 12.60 -22.76 7.93
N PRO A 134 12.15 -23.48 8.99
CA PRO A 134 10.95 -24.30 8.92
C PRO A 134 9.71 -23.44 8.62
N GLY A 135 8.86 -23.91 7.71
CA GLY A 135 7.67 -23.18 7.25
C GLY A 135 7.96 -22.13 6.16
N ASN A 136 9.20 -22.02 5.71
CA ASN A 136 9.55 -21.31 4.48
C ASN A 136 9.91 -22.29 3.36
N GLU A 137 9.76 -21.84 2.12
CA GLU A 137 10.25 -22.51 0.92
C GLU A 137 11.54 -21.87 0.45
N VAL A 138 12.52 -22.68 0.05
CA VAL A 138 13.76 -22.18 -0.57
C VAL A 138 13.45 -21.83 -2.03
N THR A 139 13.64 -20.57 -2.40
CA THR A 139 13.24 -20.01 -3.71
C THR A 139 14.40 -19.79 -4.66
N GLY A 140 15.62 -19.77 -4.14
CA GLY A 140 16.80 -19.52 -4.95
C GLY A 140 18.07 -19.59 -4.12
N LEU A 141 19.19 -19.66 -4.83
CA LEU A 141 20.53 -19.69 -4.28
C LEU A 141 21.41 -18.73 -5.07
N SER A 142 22.30 -18.05 -4.36
CA SER A 142 23.41 -17.30 -4.94
C SER A 142 24.72 -17.97 -4.56
N PHE A 143 25.59 -18.17 -5.56
CA PHE A 143 26.92 -18.72 -5.35
C PHE A 143 27.83 -17.74 -4.59
N PRO A 144 28.90 -18.25 -3.97
CA PRO A 144 29.89 -17.42 -3.29
C PRO A 144 30.51 -16.40 -4.24
N GLY A 145 30.73 -15.17 -3.77
CA GLY A 145 31.30 -14.08 -4.58
C GLY A 145 30.30 -13.30 -5.45
N SER A 146 29.00 -13.58 -5.34
CA SER A 146 27.95 -12.77 -5.98
C SER A 146 27.86 -11.35 -5.40
N SER A 147 27.43 -10.37 -6.21
CA SER A 147 27.49 -8.92 -5.89
C SER A 147 26.74 -8.48 -4.62
N PHE A 148 25.79 -9.29 -4.12
CA PHE A 148 25.04 -9.04 -2.88
C PHE A 148 25.11 -10.22 -1.91
N GLY A 149 26.15 -11.05 -2.04
CA GLY A 149 26.37 -12.25 -1.24
C GLY A 149 27.65 -12.20 -0.41
N SER A 150 27.98 -13.34 0.19
CA SER A 150 29.25 -13.52 0.88
C SER A 150 30.28 -14.19 -0.04
N PRO A 151 31.59 -13.91 0.09
CA PRO A 151 32.62 -14.59 -0.69
C PRO A 151 32.71 -16.09 -0.40
N VAL A 152 32.26 -16.54 0.77
CA VAL A 152 32.45 -17.93 1.25
C VAL A 152 31.16 -18.71 1.48
N HIS A 153 29.99 -18.10 1.28
CA HIS A 153 28.71 -18.76 1.54
C HIS A 153 27.89 -18.96 0.27
N TYR A 154 27.16 -20.07 0.23
CA TYR A 154 25.90 -20.13 -0.49
C TYR A 154 24.88 -19.26 0.25
N VAL A 155 24.28 -18.30 -0.45
CA VAL A 155 23.19 -17.49 0.11
C VAL A 155 21.88 -18.03 -0.45
N LEU A 156 21.11 -18.70 0.40
CA LEU A 156 19.82 -19.28 0.05
C LEU A 156 18.70 -18.34 0.47
N TRP A 157 17.85 -17.99 -0.49
CA TRP A 157 16.70 -17.11 -0.27
C TRP A 157 15.48 -17.95 0.02
N THR A 158 14.93 -17.82 1.22
CA THR A 158 13.69 -18.50 1.60
C THR A 158 12.53 -17.53 1.67
N ARG A 159 11.29 -17.98 1.44
CA ARG A 159 10.07 -17.17 1.63
C ARG A 159 9.01 -17.94 2.41
N GLY A 160 8.08 -17.26 3.07
CA GLY A 160 6.95 -17.94 3.72
C GLY A 160 6.08 -18.74 2.75
N SER A 161 5.63 -19.93 3.18
CA SER A 161 4.83 -20.88 2.39
C SER A 161 3.33 -20.53 2.26
N THR A 162 2.85 -19.51 2.97
CA THR A 162 1.45 -19.08 2.91
C THR A 162 1.29 -17.78 2.10
N PRO A 163 0.12 -17.52 1.48
CA PRO A 163 -0.10 -16.29 0.70
C PRO A 163 0.19 -15.00 1.46
N LEU A 164 -0.12 -14.96 2.76
CA LEU A 164 0.15 -13.79 3.61
C LEU A 164 1.65 -13.61 3.90
N ARG A 165 2.41 -14.71 4.02
CA ARG A 165 3.85 -14.70 4.35
C ARG A 165 4.75 -14.79 3.12
N ALA A 166 4.15 -14.88 1.93
CA ALA A 166 4.78 -14.94 0.62
C ALA A 166 5.92 -13.93 0.41
N ARG A 167 5.81 -12.75 0.99
CA ARG A 167 6.78 -11.65 0.83
C ARG A 167 7.80 -11.57 1.95
N LEU A 168 7.64 -12.37 3.00
CA LEU A 168 8.58 -12.48 4.10
C LEU A 168 9.70 -13.44 3.70
N PHE A 169 10.87 -12.88 3.40
CA PHE A 169 12.05 -13.67 3.09
C PHE A 169 13.06 -13.72 4.23
N THR A 170 13.78 -14.84 4.31
CA THR A 170 14.88 -15.05 5.25
C THR A 170 16.08 -15.58 4.46
N PRO A 171 17.14 -14.77 4.25
CA PRO A 171 18.41 -15.29 3.74
C PRO A 171 19.04 -16.24 4.75
N VAL A 172 19.49 -17.38 4.25
CA VAL A 172 20.25 -18.39 4.99
C VAL A 172 21.65 -18.46 4.39
N LEU A 173 22.67 -18.27 5.22
CA LEU A 173 24.06 -18.42 4.85
C LEU A 173 24.52 -19.82 5.21
N VAL A 174 24.95 -20.57 4.21
CA VAL A 174 25.56 -21.89 4.36
C VAL A 174 26.99 -21.80 3.87
N ASP A 175 27.94 -22.25 4.69
CA ASP A 175 29.36 -22.27 4.30
C ASP A 175 29.52 -23.11 3.05
N ALA A 176 30.13 -22.52 2.01
CA ALA A 176 30.18 -23.14 0.70
C ALA A 176 31.23 -24.24 0.58
N ARG A 177 32.12 -24.40 1.56
CA ARG A 177 33.12 -25.48 1.60
C ARG A 177 32.63 -26.66 2.43
N THR A 178 31.99 -26.40 3.57
CA THR A 178 31.58 -27.46 4.49
C THR A 178 30.11 -27.87 4.31
N GLY A 179 29.26 -26.99 3.77
CA GLY A 179 27.81 -27.19 3.73
C GLY A 179 27.10 -26.94 5.06
N GLU A 180 27.82 -26.42 6.06
CA GLU A 180 27.29 -26.15 7.40
C GLU A 180 26.53 -24.81 7.45
N LEU A 181 25.55 -24.74 8.34
CA LEU A 181 24.79 -23.52 8.59
C LEU A 181 25.67 -22.48 9.30
N THR A 182 25.88 -21.34 8.67
CA THR A 182 26.49 -20.18 9.35
C THR A 182 25.43 -19.35 10.08
N GLY A 183 24.27 -19.15 9.47
CA GLY A 183 23.18 -18.42 10.11
C GLY A 183 21.98 -18.17 9.20
N ALA A 184 20.83 -17.92 9.83
CA ALA A 184 19.61 -17.50 9.16
C ALA A 184 19.22 -16.11 9.68
N TYR A 185 19.01 -15.16 8.77
CA TYR A 185 18.83 -13.75 9.12
C TYR A 185 17.44 -13.28 8.68
N PRO A 186 16.41 -13.43 9.53
CA PRO A 186 15.08 -12.96 9.18
C PRO A 186 15.06 -11.44 9.04
N MET A 187 14.10 -10.94 8.27
CA MET A 187 13.84 -9.51 8.20
C MET A 187 13.60 -8.91 9.60
N PRO A 188 14.12 -7.69 9.86
CA PRO A 188 13.75 -6.94 11.04
C PRO A 188 12.25 -6.60 11.04
N TRP A 189 11.70 -6.34 12.22
CA TRP A 189 10.26 -6.18 12.43
C TRP A 189 9.61 -5.12 11.51
N TYR A 190 10.33 -4.03 11.21
CA TYR A 190 9.81 -2.94 10.37
C TYR A 190 9.66 -3.35 8.90
N LEU A 191 10.58 -4.16 8.38
CA LEU A 191 10.44 -4.75 7.03
C LEU A 191 9.37 -5.84 7.01
N ARG A 192 9.26 -6.64 8.07
CA ARG A 192 8.18 -7.63 8.18
C ARG A 192 6.81 -6.96 8.17
N PHE A 193 6.67 -5.86 8.91
CA PHE A 193 5.45 -5.06 8.93
C PHE A 193 5.11 -4.52 7.53
N LEU A 194 6.10 -3.95 6.82
CA LEU A 194 5.93 -3.47 5.46
C LEU A 194 5.55 -4.59 4.47
N GLU A 195 6.18 -5.75 4.55
CA GLU A 195 5.88 -6.85 3.64
C GLU A 195 4.53 -7.53 3.94
N ILE A 196 4.09 -7.54 5.21
CA ILE A 196 2.73 -7.98 5.59
C ILE A 196 1.67 -6.95 5.20
N SER A 197 1.99 -5.66 5.18
CA SER A 197 1.03 -4.61 4.79
C SER A 197 0.69 -4.66 3.29
N ARG A 198 1.62 -5.15 2.46
CA ARG A 198 1.45 -5.23 1.01
C ARG A 198 0.29 -6.12 0.55
N PRO A 199 0.14 -7.37 1.00
CA PRO A 199 -1.03 -8.17 0.65
C PRO A 199 -2.36 -7.50 1.01
N LEU A 200 -2.41 -6.79 2.14
CA LEU A 200 -3.60 -6.04 2.55
C LEU A 200 -3.90 -4.86 1.60
N HIS A 201 -2.86 -4.16 1.14
CA HIS A 201 -2.99 -3.09 0.15
C HIS A 201 -3.49 -3.63 -1.20
N PHE A 202 -2.87 -4.70 -1.70
CA PHE A 202 -3.14 -5.24 -3.04
C PHE A 202 -4.37 -6.17 -3.10
N GLY A 203 -4.82 -6.72 -1.97
CA GLY A 203 -5.91 -7.70 -1.93
C GLY A 203 -5.56 -9.02 -2.62
N ASP A 204 -4.28 -9.39 -2.70
CA ASP A 204 -3.79 -10.53 -3.49
C ASP A 204 -3.67 -11.85 -2.71
N TYR A 205 -3.98 -11.87 -1.41
CA TYR A 205 -3.86 -13.04 -0.53
C TYR A 205 -5.09 -13.96 -0.52
N GLY A 206 -6.25 -13.48 -0.95
CA GLY A 206 -7.51 -14.24 -1.00
C GLY A 206 -7.89 -14.73 -2.40
N GLY A 207 -6.96 -14.69 -3.35
CA GLY A 207 -7.21 -15.10 -4.74
C GLY A 207 -8.19 -14.18 -5.49
N MET A 208 -8.83 -14.70 -6.53
CA MET A 208 -9.72 -13.93 -7.41
C MET A 208 -10.94 -13.31 -6.71
N PRO A 209 -11.66 -14.00 -5.81
CA PRO A 209 -12.83 -13.40 -5.14
C PRO A 209 -12.47 -12.13 -4.37
N LEU A 210 -11.33 -12.14 -3.66
CA LEU A 210 -10.87 -10.97 -2.91
C LEU A 210 -10.48 -9.82 -3.84
N ARG A 211 -9.83 -10.11 -4.96
CA ARG A 211 -9.47 -9.09 -5.96
C ARG A 211 -10.69 -8.42 -6.57
N ILE A 212 -11.75 -9.19 -6.85
CA ILE A 212 -13.02 -8.64 -7.34
C ILE A 212 -13.64 -7.72 -6.28
N LEU A 213 -13.68 -8.16 -5.02
CA LEU A 213 -14.17 -7.33 -3.92
C LEU A 213 -13.36 -6.03 -3.78
N TRP A 214 -12.03 -6.10 -3.85
CA TRP A 214 -11.15 -4.92 -3.82
C TRP A 214 -11.45 -3.96 -4.97
N ALA A 215 -11.61 -4.48 -6.19
CA ALA A 215 -11.95 -3.65 -7.35
C ALA A 215 -13.31 -2.95 -7.19
N LEU A 216 -14.32 -3.64 -6.66
CA LEU A 216 -15.64 -3.05 -6.40
C LEU A 216 -15.56 -1.95 -5.32
N LEU A 217 -14.84 -2.20 -4.23
CA LEU A 217 -14.64 -1.21 -3.17
C LEU A 217 -13.87 0.01 -3.68
N ASP A 218 -12.88 -0.20 -4.56
CA ASP A 218 -12.14 0.88 -5.22
C ASP A 218 -13.07 1.76 -6.06
N VAL A 219 -13.95 1.17 -6.87
CA VAL A 219 -14.96 1.92 -7.64
C VAL A 219 -15.88 2.73 -6.73
N VAL A 220 -16.33 2.16 -5.60
CA VAL A 220 -17.13 2.89 -4.62
C VAL A 220 -16.36 4.06 -4.03
N VAL A 221 -15.10 3.87 -3.64
CA VAL A 221 -14.26 4.94 -3.09
C VAL A 221 -13.96 6.03 -4.12
N ILE A 222 -13.74 5.68 -5.39
CA ILE A 222 -13.66 6.67 -6.48
C ILE A 222 -14.94 7.53 -6.51
N GLY A 223 -16.12 6.91 -6.41
CA GLY A 223 -17.39 7.64 -6.29
C GLY A 223 -17.49 8.53 -5.05
N VAL A 224 -16.98 8.07 -3.89
CA VAL A 224 -16.91 8.87 -2.66
C VAL A 224 -15.98 10.08 -2.83
N LEU A 225 -14.82 9.92 -3.47
CA LEU A 225 -13.89 11.01 -3.75
C LEU A 225 -14.51 12.04 -4.70
N VAL A 226 -15.11 11.59 -5.81
CA VAL A 226 -15.79 12.48 -6.77
C VAL A 226 -16.95 13.22 -6.10
N SER A 227 -17.80 12.54 -5.34
CA SER A 227 -18.91 13.18 -4.63
C SER A 227 -18.43 14.18 -3.57
N GLY A 228 -17.32 13.89 -2.88
CA GLY A 228 -16.68 14.83 -1.95
C GLY A 228 -16.23 16.13 -2.63
N LEU A 229 -15.60 16.01 -3.81
CA LEU A 229 -15.19 17.17 -4.62
C LEU A 229 -16.38 18.01 -5.09
N VAL A 230 -17.45 17.36 -5.57
CA VAL A 230 -18.68 18.03 -5.99
C VAL A 230 -19.34 18.79 -4.82
N LEU A 231 -19.47 18.14 -3.67
CA LEU A 231 -20.04 18.75 -2.46
C LEU A 231 -19.20 19.94 -1.96
N TRP A 232 -17.88 19.82 -2.03
CA TRP A 232 -16.95 20.89 -1.68
C TRP A 232 -17.07 22.10 -2.61
N ALA A 233 -17.08 21.87 -3.93
CA ALA A 233 -17.23 22.92 -4.93
C ALA A 233 -18.57 23.66 -4.77
N GLY A 234 -19.67 22.92 -4.57
CA GLY A 234 -21.00 23.50 -4.34
C GLY A 234 -21.07 24.34 -3.06
N LYS A 235 -20.40 23.91 -1.98
CA LYS A 235 -20.32 24.72 -0.74
C LYS A 235 -19.54 26.03 -0.97
N ARG A 236 -18.46 26.00 -1.76
CA ARG A 236 -17.67 27.20 -2.09
C ARG A 236 -18.50 28.18 -2.91
N LYS A 237 -19.23 27.72 -3.93
CA LYS A 237 -20.11 28.57 -4.75
C LYS A 237 -21.12 29.33 -3.86
N ILE A 238 -21.85 28.62 -2.99
CA ILE A 238 -22.80 29.25 -2.06
C ILE A 238 -22.11 30.29 -1.14
N THR A 239 -20.92 29.97 -0.64
CA THR A 239 -20.17 30.89 0.24
C THR A 239 -19.72 32.15 -0.49
N THR A 240 -19.25 32.01 -1.73
CA THR A 240 -18.84 33.12 -2.60
C THR A 240 -20.04 33.97 -3.00
N ASP A 241 -21.14 33.35 -3.44
CA ASP A 241 -22.36 34.03 -3.84
C ASP A 241 -22.97 34.83 -2.69
N GLY A 242 -22.95 34.26 -1.47
CA GLY A 242 -23.37 34.96 -0.26
C GLY A 242 -22.51 36.19 0.03
N ARG A 243 -21.19 36.11 -0.16
CA ARG A 243 -20.28 37.26 0.00
C ARG A 243 -20.50 38.32 -1.08
N LEU A 244 -20.70 37.92 -2.33
CA LEU A 244 -20.93 38.84 -3.45
C LEU A 244 -22.25 39.60 -3.29
N ARG A 245 -23.32 38.91 -2.88
CA ARG A 245 -24.60 39.55 -2.53
C ARG A 245 -24.47 40.51 -1.35
N ALA A 246 -23.68 40.16 -0.33
CA ALA A 246 -23.41 41.06 0.79
C ALA A 246 -22.62 42.32 0.39
N LEU A 247 -21.89 42.27 -0.73
CA LEU A 247 -21.19 43.40 -1.34
C LEU A 247 -22.03 44.18 -2.36
N GLY A 248 -23.32 43.81 -2.54
CA GLY A 248 -24.25 44.50 -3.43
C GLY A 248 -24.24 44.04 -4.89
N TYR A 249 -23.57 42.94 -5.23
CA TYR A 249 -23.64 42.36 -6.57
C TYR A 249 -24.93 41.54 -6.76
N GLU A 250 -25.67 41.80 -7.84
CA GLU A 250 -26.72 40.92 -8.32
C GLU A 250 -26.11 39.76 -9.13
N LEU A 251 -26.43 38.53 -8.73
CA LEU A 251 -26.01 37.32 -9.43
C LEU A 251 -27.21 36.75 -10.17
N ASP A 252 -27.15 36.74 -11.50
CA ASP A 252 -28.22 36.19 -12.35
C ASP A 252 -28.39 34.68 -12.14
N ARG A 253 -29.64 34.22 -12.12
CA ARG A 253 -30.01 32.80 -11.91
C ARG A 253 -29.66 31.86 -13.07
N ALA A 254 -29.08 32.37 -14.16
CA ALA A 254 -28.90 31.63 -15.42
C ALA A 254 -27.88 30.46 -15.33
N ASP A 255 -27.19 30.30 -14.21
CA ASP A 255 -26.11 29.33 -14.02
C ASP A 255 -26.54 28.03 -13.30
N GLU A 256 -27.85 27.82 -13.12
CA GLU A 256 -28.39 26.50 -12.81
C GLU A 256 -28.39 25.66 -14.08
N MET A 257 -27.49 24.66 -14.13
CA MET A 257 -27.41 23.63 -15.18
C MET A 257 -28.80 23.24 -15.72
N PRO A 258 -28.98 23.10 -17.05
CA PRO A 258 -30.28 22.85 -17.62
C PRO A 258 -30.84 21.52 -17.09
N ALA A 259 -32.08 21.59 -16.60
CA ALA A 259 -32.88 20.42 -16.32
C ALA A 259 -32.89 19.54 -17.57
N LEU A 260 -32.42 18.31 -17.46
CA LEU A 260 -32.68 17.28 -18.46
C LEU A 260 -34.19 17.06 -18.50
N ALA A 261 -34.87 17.80 -19.36
CA ALA A 261 -36.26 17.61 -19.68
C ALA A 261 -36.40 16.21 -20.31
N GLY A 262 -37.14 15.34 -19.61
CA GLY A 262 -37.67 14.13 -20.20
C GLY A 262 -38.58 14.51 -21.37
N GLY A 263 -38.16 14.12 -22.58
CA GLY A 263 -39.01 14.13 -23.76
C GLY A 263 -39.53 12.71 -23.98
N GLY A 264 -40.73 12.45 -23.47
CA GLY A 264 -41.53 11.33 -23.95
C GLY A 264 -41.98 11.58 -25.39
N ARG A 265 -41.86 10.54 -26.21
CA ARG A 265 -42.86 10.14 -27.19
C ARG A 265 -42.94 8.63 -27.16
#